data_AF-A0A8S1M4S9-F1
#
_entry.id   AF-A0A8S1M4S9-F1
#
_cell.length_a   1.000
_cell.length_b   1.000
_cell.length_c   1.000
_cell.angle_alpha   90.00
_cell.angle_beta   90.00
_cell.angle_gamma   90.00
#
_symmetry.space_group_name_H-M   'P 1'
#
loop_
_entity.id
_entity.type
_entity.pdbx_description
1 polymer ?
#
loop_
_entity_poly.entity_id
_entity_poly.type
_entity_poly.pdbx_seq_one_letter_code
_entity_poly.pdbx_strand_id
1 'polypeptide(L)'
;MRGFNYRSQLTFSYSKQINEMKQILENDGYKQFEINEQQNVIKYSIPNERVIRLDNLLYLFKIKYVKITIAQMIQLCLQIVYKYKQIQQNSIQHNYLHKNRILLQLVSQQESLSILPIKLYYQIHFIGYDCPFYEQKDYKNSKINDKDAIKSIVEEILKYLEQYSKKKVKNNLKFQTIIQNLRLQINQSFDSFIQEINKIYKEYSNLNNQNQMLQSLDKKIDNLNFRRYTRNQNVQENLQALKQNYFINDSWHLFEFYLYNTLPLITKEFRKGAYYSQQKPPKDLQFINFQNSLMFYDKKLINDVINKEIENVNKQFKFEWDLHTIQKEIIEIILLKFQFLQYFLNDIQQMDINDIEQIKNQIDLIKENITKETIEQEIQNYLELMILQMIDELI
;
A
#
# COMPACT_ATOMS: atom_id res chain seq x y z
N MET A 1 10.78 1.37 12.71
CA MET A 1 11.29 0.49 13.79
C MET A 1 12.81 0.63 13.89
N ARG A 2 13.44 0.67 15.07
CA ARG A 2 14.92 0.67 15.14
C ARG A 2 15.46 -0.63 14.52
N GLY A 3 15.92 -0.57 13.26
CA GLY A 3 16.38 -1.72 12.47
C GLY A 3 15.66 -1.93 11.12
N PHE A 4 14.47 -1.36 10.91
CA PHE A 4 13.75 -1.41 9.62
C PHE A 4 14.09 -0.18 8.78
N ASN A 5 15.39 0.06 8.60
CA ASN A 5 15.87 1.24 7.92
C ASN A 5 15.98 0.95 6.44
N TYR A 6 14.85 0.94 5.73
CA TYR A 6 14.80 0.77 4.28
C TYR A 6 13.67 1.62 3.70
N ARG A 7 13.73 1.86 2.40
CA ARG A 7 12.68 2.55 1.66
C ARG A 7 11.94 1.55 0.78
N SER A 8 10.62 1.65 0.77
CA SER A 8 9.76 0.98 -0.21
C SER A 8 9.21 2.01 -1.18
N GLN A 9 8.73 1.55 -2.33
CA GLN A 9 8.05 2.39 -3.30
C GLN A 9 6.66 1.85 -3.56
N LEU A 10 5.64 2.69 -3.48
CA LEU A 10 4.29 2.32 -3.89
C LEU A 10 3.92 3.07 -5.15
N THR A 11 3.41 2.39 -6.16
CA THR A 11 3.07 2.97 -7.46
C THR A 11 1.56 2.93 -7.62
N PHE A 12 0.92 4.05 -7.94
CA PHE A 12 -0.53 4.11 -8.21
C PHE A 12 -0.79 4.92 -9.47
N SER A 13 -1.75 4.47 -10.27
CA SER A 13 -2.28 5.28 -11.38
C SER A 13 -3.21 6.39 -10.87
N TYR A 14 -3.48 7.39 -11.71
CA TYR A 14 -4.58 8.32 -11.49
C TYR A 14 -5.32 8.67 -12.79
N SER A 15 -6.55 9.17 -12.70
CA SER A 15 -7.34 9.62 -13.88
C SER A 15 -7.67 11.11 -13.91
N LYS A 16 -7.53 11.80 -12.77
CA LYS A 16 -7.79 13.25 -12.64
C LYS A 16 -6.75 14.09 -13.37
N GLN A 17 -7.11 15.34 -13.66
CA GLN A 17 -6.15 16.31 -14.19
C GLN A 17 -4.99 16.51 -13.20
N ILE A 18 -3.79 16.73 -13.73
CA ILE A 18 -2.57 16.82 -12.93
C ILE A 18 -2.65 17.87 -11.82
N ASN A 19 -3.23 19.04 -12.10
CA ASN A 19 -3.36 20.11 -11.11
C ASN A 19 -4.32 19.73 -9.97
N GLU A 20 -5.43 19.07 -10.31
CA GLU A 20 -6.36 18.53 -9.32
C GLU A 20 -5.68 17.46 -8.46
N MET A 21 -4.91 16.56 -9.08
CA MET A 21 -4.19 15.51 -8.36
C MET A 21 -3.13 16.08 -7.42
N LYS A 22 -2.34 17.07 -7.87
CA LYS A 22 -1.37 17.78 -7.01
C LYS A 22 -2.06 18.40 -5.79
N GLN A 23 -3.18 19.09 -6.00
CA GLN A 23 -3.98 19.67 -4.90
C GLN A 23 -4.48 18.61 -3.91
N ILE A 24 -4.93 17.45 -4.41
CA ILE A 24 -5.36 16.33 -3.55
C ILE A 24 -4.21 15.84 -2.67
N LEU A 25 -3.03 15.61 -3.26
CA LEU A 25 -1.86 15.12 -2.55
C LEU A 25 -1.32 16.13 -1.53
N GLU A 26 -1.34 17.42 -1.88
CA GLU A 26 -0.97 18.51 -0.97
C GLU A 26 -1.92 18.60 0.24
N ASN A 27 -3.22 18.46 0.01
CA ASN A 27 -4.23 18.42 1.08
C ASN A 27 -4.10 17.18 1.97
N ASP A 28 -3.64 16.06 1.42
CA ASP A 28 -3.30 14.89 2.24
C ASP A 28 -2.07 15.16 3.14
N GLY A 29 -1.12 15.97 2.65
CA GLY A 29 0.03 16.43 3.43
C GLY A 29 1.19 15.44 3.49
N TYR A 30 1.11 14.32 2.77
CA TYR A 30 2.25 13.40 2.60
C TYR A 30 3.20 13.96 1.56
N LYS A 31 4.48 14.19 1.90
CA LYS A 31 5.41 14.94 1.02
C LYS A 31 6.36 14.08 0.19
N GLN A 32 6.37 12.76 0.36
CA GLN A 32 7.34 11.86 -0.28
C GLN A 32 6.72 11.15 -1.47
N PHE A 33 6.41 11.90 -2.53
CA PHE A 33 5.85 11.38 -3.76
C PHE A 33 6.43 12.07 -5.00
N GLU A 34 6.35 11.38 -6.13
CA GLU A 34 6.71 11.88 -7.47
C GLU A 34 5.54 11.60 -8.41
N ILE A 35 5.24 12.54 -9.32
CA ILE A 35 4.19 12.36 -10.33
C ILE A 35 4.86 12.22 -11.70
N ASN A 36 4.57 11.13 -12.38
CA ASN A 36 4.86 10.96 -13.80
C ASN A 36 3.60 11.32 -14.60
N GLU A 37 3.63 12.49 -15.24
CA GLU A 37 2.53 13.03 -16.03
C GLU A 37 2.32 12.22 -17.33
N GLN A 38 3.40 11.76 -17.97
CA GLN A 38 3.32 10.97 -19.21
C GLN A 38 2.63 9.62 -19.00
N GLN A 39 2.77 9.03 -17.82
CA GLN A 39 2.22 7.72 -17.49
C GLN A 39 0.94 7.78 -16.64
N ASN A 40 0.53 8.98 -16.20
CA ASN A 40 -0.52 9.14 -15.20
C ASN A 40 -0.29 8.29 -13.94
N VAL A 41 0.93 8.33 -13.41
CA VAL A 41 1.36 7.54 -12.24
C VAL A 41 1.88 8.44 -11.13
N ILE A 42 1.58 8.08 -9.88
CA ILE A 42 2.18 8.63 -8.67
C ILE A 42 3.02 7.54 -8.01
N LYS A 43 4.28 7.86 -7.72
CA LYS A 43 5.20 7.00 -6.97
C LYS A 43 5.40 7.57 -5.57
N TYR A 44 5.06 6.82 -4.54
CA TYR A 44 5.23 7.18 -3.14
C TYR A 44 6.50 6.51 -2.60
N SER A 45 7.41 7.28 -2.02
CA SER A 45 8.59 6.73 -1.32
C SER A 45 8.27 6.57 0.15
N ILE A 46 8.27 5.33 0.65
CA ILE A 46 7.89 5.00 2.02
C ILE A 46 9.14 4.77 2.87
N PRO A 47 9.48 5.66 3.82
CA PRO A 47 10.59 5.47 4.74
C PRO A 47 10.12 4.58 5.89
N ASN A 48 10.25 3.25 5.75
CA ASN A 48 9.72 2.26 6.71
C ASN A 48 10.34 2.33 8.12
N GLU A 49 11.36 3.16 8.31
CA GLU A 49 11.83 3.53 9.64
C GLU A 49 10.76 4.28 10.45
N ARG A 50 9.95 5.13 9.78
CA ARG A 50 9.02 6.11 10.37
C ARG A 50 7.60 6.04 9.82
N VAL A 51 7.39 5.35 8.71
CA VAL A 51 6.07 5.19 8.09
C VAL A 51 5.70 3.72 8.11
N ILE A 52 4.45 3.41 8.43
CA ILE A 52 3.91 2.06 8.31
C ILE A 52 2.53 2.10 7.65
N ARG A 53 2.28 1.15 6.75
CA ARG A 53 0.95 0.92 6.17
C ARG A 53 0.02 0.27 7.19
N LEU A 54 -1.24 0.67 7.23
CA LEU A 54 -2.18 0.22 8.27
C LEU A 54 -2.35 -1.30 8.28
N ASP A 55 -2.45 -1.94 7.12
CA ASP A 55 -2.49 -3.41 7.01
C ASP A 55 -1.27 -4.09 7.65
N ASN A 56 -0.07 -3.56 7.42
CA ASN A 56 1.18 -4.05 8.00
C ASN A 56 1.13 -3.87 9.52
N LEU A 57 0.68 -2.72 10.02
CA LEU A 57 0.52 -2.49 11.46
C LEU A 57 -0.43 -3.50 12.10
N LEU A 58 -1.59 -3.75 11.48
CA LEU A 58 -2.57 -4.73 11.94
C LEU A 58 -2.01 -6.15 11.89
N TYR A 59 -1.25 -6.49 10.86
CA TYR A 59 -0.53 -7.76 10.76
C TYR A 59 0.47 -7.92 11.91
N LEU A 60 1.35 -6.93 12.13
CA LEU A 60 2.34 -6.93 13.20
C LEU A 60 1.68 -7.04 14.59
N PHE A 61 0.53 -6.40 14.78
CA PHE A 61 -0.29 -6.53 15.98
C PHE A 61 -0.87 -7.93 16.13
N LYS A 62 -1.45 -8.51 15.06
CA LYS A 62 -2.04 -9.86 15.02
C LYS A 62 -1.04 -10.93 15.40
N ILE A 63 0.18 -10.88 14.84
CA ILE A 63 1.23 -11.84 15.17
C ILE A 63 1.84 -11.59 16.57
N LYS A 64 1.53 -10.44 17.19
CA LYS A 64 2.03 -9.95 18.50
C LYS A 64 3.48 -9.48 18.49
N TYR A 65 3.94 -9.05 17.33
CA TYR A 65 5.27 -8.50 17.13
C TYR A 65 5.35 -7.07 17.64
N VAL A 66 4.41 -6.21 17.22
CA VAL A 66 4.22 -4.87 17.82
C VAL A 66 3.18 -4.94 18.92
N LYS A 67 3.40 -4.16 19.99
CA LYS A 67 2.44 -3.98 21.08
C LYS A 67 1.85 -2.58 21.05
N ILE A 68 0.66 -2.49 20.48
CA ILE A 68 -0.19 -1.29 20.49
C ILE A 68 -1.22 -1.48 21.59
N THR A 69 -1.48 -0.43 22.35
CA THR A 69 -2.51 -0.47 23.38
C THR A 69 -3.90 -0.51 22.77
N ILE A 70 -4.87 -1.04 23.50
CA ILE A 70 -6.27 -1.03 23.08
C ILE A 70 -6.73 0.41 22.82
N ALA A 71 -6.37 1.31 23.73
CA ALA A 71 -6.73 2.71 23.65
C ALA A 71 -6.05 3.42 22.45
N GLN A 72 -4.84 3.02 22.07
CA GLN A 72 -4.19 3.52 20.84
C GLN A 72 -4.88 3.02 19.57
N MET A 73 -5.41 1.80 19.58
CA MET A 73 -6.19 1.28 18.44
C MET A 73 -7.55 1.99 18.32
N ILE A 74 -8.20 2.32 19.44
CA ILE A 74 -9.41 3.17 19.44
C ILE A 74 -9.06 4.58 18.94
N GLN A 75 -7.94 5.14 19.40
CA GLN A 75 -7.43 6.43 18.91
C GLN A 75 -7.16 6.37 17.40
N LEU A 76 -6.63 5.26 16.90
CA LEU A 76 -6.40 5.05 15.46
C LEU A 76 -7.71 5.10 14.68
N CYS A 77 -8.77 4.45 15.14
CA CYS A 77 -10.09 4.56 14.52
C CYS A 77 -10.56 6.03 14.49
N LEU A 78 -10.40 6.76 15.59
CA LEU A 78 -10.76 8.17 15.66
C LEU A 78 -9.97 9.03 14.66
N GLN A 79 -8.65 8.84 14.57
CA GLN A 79 -7.78 9.59 13.67
C GLN A 79 -8.09 9.30 12.19
N ILE A 80 -8.40 8.05 11.84
CA ILE A 80 -8.83 7.68 10.49
C ILE A 80 -10.15 8.39 10.13
N VAL A 81 -11.12 8.41 11.04
CA VAL A 81 -12.41 9.11 10.82
C VAL A 81 -12.19 10.62 10.70
N TYR A 82 -11.35 11.23 11.53
CA TYR A 82 -11.03 12.66 11.42
C TYR A 82 -10.35 13.00 10.10
N LYS A 83 -9.38 12.19 9.65
CA LYS A 83 -8.71 12.38 8.36
C LYS A 83 -9.70 12.31 7.20
N TYR A 84 -10.61 11.34 7.23
CA TYR A 84 -11.69 11.25 6.24
C TYR A 84 -12.56 12.52 6.23
N LYS A 85 -13.04 12.98 7.39
CA LYS A 85 -13.86 14.21 7.47
C LYS A 85 -13.12 15.44 6.96
N GLN A 86 -11.83 15.56 7.25
CA GLN A 86 -10.98 16.65 6.76
C GLN A 86 -10.92 16.66 5.21
N ILE A 87 -10.70 15.51 4.59
CA ILE A 87 -10.64 15.38 3.13
C ILE A 87 -12.02 15.63 2.50
N GLN A 88 -13.08 15.12 3.13
CA GLN A 88 -14.47 15.34 2.70
C GLN A 88 -14.86 16.83 2.70
N GLN A 89 -14.40 17.60 3.69
CA GLN A 89 -14.62 19.05 3.74
C GLN A 89 -14.03 19.80 2.54
N ASN A 90 -12.96 19.27 1.96
CA ASN A 90 -12.35 19.79 0.74
C ASN A 90 -12.98 19.23 -0.54
N SER A 91 -14.11 18.52 -0.44
CA SER A 91 -14.81 17.87 -1.56
C SER A 91 -13.95 16.84 -2.33
N ILE A 92 -12.94 16.28 -1.67
CA ILE A 92 -12.08 15.25 -2.25
C ILE A 92 -12.68 13.88 -2.00
N GLN A 93 -12.73 13.06 -3.05
CA GLN A 93 -13.12 11.65 -2.98
C GLN A 93 -11.91 10.76 -3.27
N HIS A 94 -11.77 9.67 -2.52
CA HIS A 94 -10.69 8.70 -2.70
C HIS A 94 -11.06 7.60 -3.69
N ASN A 95 -12.32 7.17 -3.74
CA ASN A 95 -12.91 6.14 -4.63
C ASN A 95 -12.40 4.70 -4.43
N TYR A 96 -11.24 4.52 -3.80
CA TYR A 96 -10.52 3.24 -3.70
C TYR A 96 -9.93 3.01 -2.31
N LEU A 97 -10.47 3.66 -1.29
CA LEU A 97 -9.87 3.63 0.03
C LEU A 97 -9.92 2.22 0.63
N HIS A 98 -8.76 1.75 1.09
CA HIS A 98 -8.60 0.46 1.73
C HIS A 98 -7.47 0.54 2.76
N LYS A 99 -7.36 -0.43 3.68
CA LYS A 99 -6.31 -0.42 4.72
C LYS A 99 -4.87 -0.46 4.17
N ASN A 100 -4.63 -1.03 2.99
CA ASN A 100 -3.31 -0.96 2.33
C ASN A 100 -3.06 0.42 1.66
N ARG A 101 -4.01 1.34 1.74
CA ARG A 101 -3.89 2.71 1.23
C ARG A 101 -3.89 3.75 2.34
N ILE A 102 -3.70 3.32 3.58
CA ILE A 102 -3.56 4.19 4.74
C ILE A 102 -2.15 4.05 5.28
N LEU A 103 -1.41 5.17 5.30
CA LEU A 103 -0.10 5.27 5.92
C LEU A 103 -0.22 5.98 7.27
N LEU A 104 0.53 5.48 8.25
CA LEU A 104 0.75 6.12 9.53
C LEU A 104 2.19 6.63 9.55
N GLN A 105 2.37 7.95 9.52
CA GLN A 105 3.68 8.59 9.60
C GLN A 105 3.95 9.06 11.03
N LEU A 106 4.98 8.52 11.67
CA LEU A 106 5.39 8.90 13.02
C LEU A 106 5.91 10.34 13.04
N VAL A 107 5.48 11.13 14.02
CA VAL A 107 5.76 12.58 14.08
C VAL A 107 7.17 12.89 14.60
N SER A 108 7.69 12.08 15.52
CA SER A 108 9.00 12.31 16.14
C SER A 108 10.06 11.31 15.68
N GLN A 109 11.30 11.79 15.50
CA GLN A 109 12.46 10.94 15.19
C GLN A 109 12.82 9.95 16.31
N GLN A 110 12.41 10.27 17.55
CA GLN A 110 12.62 9.41 18.71
C GLN A 110 11.60 8.27 18.76
N GLU A 111 10.48 8.40 18.04
CA GLU A 111 9.42 7.41 17.99
C GLU A 111 9.74 6.36 16.94
N SER A 112 9.61 5.10 17.35
CA SER A 112 9.69 3.99 16.43
C SER A 112 8.72 2.92 16.89
N LEU A 113 8.10 2.23 15.93
CA LEU A 113 7.40 0.99 16.23
C LEU A 113 8.34 0.06 17.00
N SER A 114 7.86 -0.37 18.16
CA SER A 114 8.64 -1.16 19.10
C SER A 114 7.86 -2.42 19.48
N ILE A 115 8.61 -3.45 19.86
CA ILE A 115 8.07 -4.66 20.48
C ILE A 115 7.55 -4.38 21.90
N LEU A 116 7.97 -3.24 22.49
CA LEU A 116 7.48 -2.72 23.76
C LEU A 116 6.27 -1.81 23.53
N PRO A 117 5.32 -1.73 24.49
CA PRO A 117 4.25 -0.75 24.42
C PRO A 117 4.85 0.66 24.52
N ILE A 118 4.80 1.40 23.41
CA ILE A 118 5.22 2.80 23.35
C ILE A 118 4.05 3.61 22.83
N LYS A 119 3.90 4.82 23.37
CA LYS A 119 2.96 5.77 22.81
C LYS A 119 3.45 6.22 21.42
N LEU A 120 2.65 5.95 20.41
CA LEU A 120 2.85 6.36 19.02
C LEU A 120 2.07 7.65 18.77
N TYR A 121 2.75 8.65 18.25
CA TYR A 121 2.15 9.86 17.69
C TYR A 121 2.36 9.82 16.18
N TYR A 122 1.27 9.93 15.44
CA TYR A 122 1.31 9.78 14.00
C TYR A 122 0.33 10.70 13.30
N GLN A 123 0.63 10.96 12.02
CA GLN A 123 -0.29 11.53 11.05
C GLN A 123 -0.83 10.40 10.16
N ILE A 124 -2.10 10.49 9.80
CA ILE A 124 -2.74 9.59 8.85
C ILE A 124 -2.67 10.23 7.46
N HIS A 125 -2.23 9.45 6.48
CA HIS A 125 -2.16 9.81 5.09
C HIS A 125 -2.86 8.75 4.26
N PHE A 126 -3.68 9.15 3.30
CA PHE A 126 -4.25 8.24 2.32
C PHE A 126 -3.43 8.29 1.02
N ILE A 127 -3.34 7.18 0.31
CA ILE A 127 -2.57 7.04 -0.94
C ILE A 127 -3.37 6.32 -2.00
N GLY A 128 -3.04 6.54 -3.27
CA GLY A 128 -3.75 5.90 -4.37
C GLY A 128 -5.18 6.43 -4.54
N TYR A 129 -5.32 7.76 -4.47
CA TYR A 129 -6.54 8.46 -4.85
C TYR A 129 -6.88 8.20 -6.32
N ASP A 130 -8.16 7.95 -6.59
CA ASP A 130 -8.71 7.85 -7.94
C ASP A 130 -7.85 6.98 -8.90
N CYS A 131 -7.58 5.74 -8.47
CA CYS A 131 -6.69 4.78 -9.07
C CYS A 131 -7.46 3.71 -9.87
N PRO A 132 -7.84 3.97 -11.13
CA PRO A 132 -8.72 3.11 -11.94
C PRO A 132 -8.08 1.76 -12.35
N PHE A 133 -6.76 1.62 -12.30
CA PHE A 133 -6.07 0.50 -12.94
C PHE A 133 -6.21 -0.85 -12.23
N TYR A 134 -6.61 -0.88 -10.95
CA TYR A 134 -6.95 -2.16 -10.29
C TYR A 134 -8.14 -2.86 -10.99
N GLU A 135 -8.78 -2.19 -11.93
CA GLU A 135 -10.15 -2.47 -12.34
C GLU A 135 -10.33 -2.53 -13.86
N GLN A 136 -9.26 -2.73 -14.64
CA GLN A 136 -9.43 -2.83 -16.11
C GLN A 136 -10.40 -3.94 -16.56
N LYS A 137 -10.70 -4.92 -15.70
CA LYS A 137 -11.75 -5.92 -15.94
C LYS A 137 -13.14 -5.57 -15.34
N ASP A 138 -13.24 -4.61 -14.40
CA ASP A 138 -14.50 -4.33 -13.64
C ASP A 138 -14.66 -2.87 -13.14
N TYR A 139 -14.07 -1.89 -13.83
CA TYR A 139 -13.93 -0.47 -13.43
C TYR A 139 -15.20 0.23 -12.92
N LYS A 140 -16.37 -0.15 -13.42
CA LYS A 140 -17.64 0.48 -13.01
C LYS A 140 -18.16 -0.03 -11.67
N ASN A 141 -17.80 -1.25 -11.28
CA ASN A 141 -18.19 -1.87 -10.01
C ASN A 141 -17.09 -1.75 -8.94
N SER A 142 -15.93 -1.26 -9.38
CA SER A 142 -14.69 -1.14 -8.65
C SER A 142 -14.69 -0.18 -7.46
N LYS A 143 -15.31 0.98 -7.70
CA LYS A 143 -15.31 2.11 -6.79
C LYS A 143 -16.07 1.78 -5.51
N ILE A 144 -15.44 2.09 -4.39
CA ILE A 144 -16.04 1.92 -3.07
C ILE A 144 -16.39 3.30 -2.53
N ASN A 145 -17.59 3.43 -1.96
CA ASN A 145 -17.95 4.64 -1.24
C ASN A 145 -17.00 4.85 -0.06
N ASP A 146 -16.30 5.98 -0.01
CA ASP A 146 -15.29 6.26 1.03
C ASP A 146 -15.84 6.13 2.45
N LYS A 147 -17.11 6.50 2.68
CA LYS A 147 -17.76 6.38 4.00
C LYS A 147 -17.86 4.90 4.41
N ASP A 148 -18.28 4.04 3.49
CA ASP A 148 -18.43 2.62 3.75
C ASP A 148 -17.06 1.93 3.88
N ALA A 149 -16.06 2.36 3.10
CA ALA A 149 -14.68 1.93 3.25
C ALA A 149 -14.12 2.25 4.65
N ILE A 150 -14.30 3.48 5.14
CA ILE A 150 -13.87 3.90 6.48
C ILE A 150 -14.57 3.07 7.56
N LYS A 151 -15.89 2.86 7.44
CA LYS A 151 -16.64 1.99 8.37
C LYS A 151 -16.05 0.60 8.42
N SER A 152 -15.84 -0.03 7.27
CA SER A 152 -15.26 -1.37 7.15
C SER A 152 -13.86 -1.46 7.80
N ILE A 153 -13.00 -0.48 7.53
CA ILE A 153 -11.65 -0.41 8.13
C ILE A 153 -11.74 -0.30 9.65
N VAL A 154 -12.60 0.58 10.17
CA VAL A 154 -12.81 0.73 11.63
C VAL A 154 -13.35 -0.57 12.24
N GLU A 155 -14.32 -1.22 11.60
CA GLU A 155 -14.88 -2.49 12.06
C GLU A 155 -13.83 -3.59 12.11
N GLU A 156 -12.93 -3.67 11.12
CA GLU A 156 -11.84 -4.63 11.11
C GLU A 156 -10.88 -4.41 12.30
N ILE A 157 -10.53 -3.15 12.58
CA ILE A 157 -9.72 -2.78 13.75
C ILE A 157 -10.41 -3.22 15.05
N LEU A 158 -11.71 -2.92 15.20
CA LEU A 158 -12.49 -3.31 16.38
C LEU A 158 -12.61 -4.84 16.52
N LYS A 159 -12.72 -5.57 15.41
CA LYS A 159 -12.71 -7.05 15.38
C LYS A 159 -11.37 -7.63 15.86
N TYR A 160 -10.24 -7.05 15.44
CA TYR A 160 -8.93 -7.44 15.98
C TYR A 160 -8.83 -7.22 17.48
N LEU A 161 -9.34 -6.09 17.98
CA LEU A 161 -9.38 -5.79 19.42
C LEU A 161 -10.19 -6.80 20.23
N GLU A 162 -11.38 -7.16 19.74
CA GLU A 162 -12.25 -8.15 20.37
C GLU A 162 -11.58 -9.55 20.44
N GLN A 163 -10.94 -9.98 19.36
CA GLN A 163 -10.21 -11.26 19.33
C GLN A 163 -9.01 -11.26 20.29
N TYR A 164 -8.34 -10.12 20.43
CA TYR A 164 -7.22 -9.96 21.37
C TYR A 164 -7.69 -10.05 22.83
N SER A 165 -8.84 -9.45 23.16
CA SER A 165 -9.39 -9.44 24.52
C SER A 165 -9.98 -10.79 24.95
N LYS A 166 -10.72 -11.49 24.08
CA LYS A 166 -11.32 -12.81 24.38
C LYS A 166 -10.29 -13.85 24.84
N LYS A 167 -9.04 -13.75 24.38
CA LYS A 167 -7.94 -14.65 24.77
C LYS A 167 -7.28 -14.31 26.11
N LYS A 168 -7.50 -13.11 26.67
CA LYS A 168 -6.83 -12.62 27.89
C LYS A 168 -7.78 -12.34 29.05
N VAL A 169 -9.03 -11.96 28.75
CA VAL A 169 -9.98 -11.45 29.74
C VAL A 169 -11.37 -11.99 29.41
N LYS A 170 -11.58 -13.31 29.59
CA LYS A 170 -12.86 -13.98 29.28
C LYS A 170 -14.09 -13.35 29.98
N ASN A 171 -13.89 -12.55 31.04
CA ASN A 171 -14.98 -12.06 31.91
C ASN A 171 -15.08 -10.52 32.04
N ASN A 172 -14.39 -9.70 31.22
CA ASN A 172 -14.53 -8.23 31.33
C ASN A 172 -15.66 -7.70 30.45
N LEU A 173 -16.88 -7.72 31.01
CA LEU A 173 -18.10 -7.21 30.38
C LEU A 173 -17.96 -5.74 29.93
N LYS A 174 -17.29 -4.89 30.73
CA LYS A 174 -17.13 -3.46 30.40
C LYS A 174 -16.42 -3.24 29.07
N PHE A 175 -15.37 -4.03 28.79
CA PHE A 175 -14.64 -3.91 27.53
C PHE A 175 -15.49 -4.36 26.33
N GLN A 176 -16.26 -5.44 26.50
CA GLN A 176 -17.15 -5.92 25.45
C GLN A 176 -18.24 -4.87 25.14
N THR A 177 -18.81 -4.25 26.17
CA THR A 177 -19.78 -3.15 26.02
C THR A 177 -19.17 -1.97 25.27
N ILE A 178 -17.93 -1.55 25.60
CA ILE A 178 -17.25 -0.47 24.88
C ILE A 178 -17.12 -0.80 23.39
N ILE A 179 -16.64 -1.98 23.03
CA ILE A 179 -16.46 -2.37 21.62
C ILE A 179 -17.81 -2.49 20.89
N GLN A 180 -18.84 -3.02 21.55
CA GLN A 180 -20.19 -3.11 21.00
C GLN A 180 -20.78 -1.72 20.76
N ASN A 181 -20.67 -0.80 21.73
CA ASN A 181 -21.12 0.57 21.58
C ASN A 181 -20.41 1.25 20.41
N LEU A 182 -19.08 1.15 20.33
CA LEU A 182 -18.31 1.72 19.22
C LEU A 182 -18.78 1.20 17.85
N ARG A 183 -19.10 -0.09 17.72
CA ARG A 183 -19.67 -0.67 16.49
C ARG A 183 -21.07 -0.15 16.16
N LEU A 184 -21.93 0.04 17.17
CA LEU A 184 -23.25 0.63 16.96
C LEU A 184 -23.12 2.08 16.47
N GLN A 185 -22.25 2.85 17.13
CA GLN A 185 -22.09 4.28 16.84
C GLN A 185 -21.44 4.54 15.48
N ILE A 186 -20.41 3.77 15.07
CA ILE A 186 -19.79 3.92 13.74
C ILE A 186 -20.79 3.65 12.61
N ASN A 187 -21.73 2.73 12.83
CA ASN A 187 -22.76 2.41 11.84
C ASN A 187 -23.86 3.47 11.78
N GLN A 188 -24.18 4.11 12.91
CA GLN A 188 -25.12 5.23 12.98
C GLN A 188 -24.57 6.49 12.28
N SER A 189 -23.45 7.04 12.74
CA SER A 189 -22.77 8.16 12.09
C SER A 189 -21.35 8.36 12.63
N PHE A 190 -20.49 9.00 11.83
CA PHE A 190 -19.15 9.37 12.29
C PHE A 190 -19.17 10.35 13.47
N ASP A 191 -20.15 11.25 13.53
CA ASP A 191 -20.28 12.18 14.66
C ASP A 191 -20.64 11.46 15.96
N SER A 192 -21.58 10.52 15.90
CA SER A 192 -21.95 9.69 17.07
C SER A 192 -20.78 8.84 17.55
N PHE A 193 -20.01 8.27 16.62
CA PHE A 193 -18.79 7.53 16.91
C PHE A 193 -17.74 8.38 17.61
N ILE A 194 -17.49 9.59 17.10
CA ILE A 194 -16.55 10.55 17.71
C ILE A 194 -17.02 10.92 19.13
N GLN A 195 -18.32 11.20 19.32
CA GLN A 195 -18.88 11.54 20.62
C GLN A 195 -18.73 10.39 21.63
N GLU A 196 -18.99 9.15 21.23
CA GLU A 196 -18.84 7.98 22.10
C GLU A 196 -17.38 7.75 22.48
N ILE A 197 -16.43 7.88 21.54
CA ILE A 197 -15.00 7.82 21.87
C ILE A 197 -14.62 8.92 22.87
N ASN A 198 -15.09 10.15 22.66
CA ASN A 198 -14.83 11.25 23.59
C ASN A 198 -15.46 11.00 24.96
N LYS A 199 -16.65 10.41 25.02
CA LYS A 199 -17.32 10.00 26.26
C LYS A 199 -16.52 8.91 26.97
N ILE A 200 -16.09 7.86 26.26
CA ILE A 200 -15.20 6.82 26.80
C ILE A 200 -13.95 7.49 27.37
N TYR A 201 -13.28 8.37 26.62
CA TYR A 201 -12.12 9.07 27.14
C TYR A 201 -12.46 9.91 28.38
N LYS A 202 -13.60 10.59 28.40
CA LYS A 202 -14.06 11.42 29.54
C LYS A 202 -14.40 10.61 30.80
N GLU A 203 -15.21 9.55 30.69
CA GLU A 203 -15.67 8.72 31.81
C GLU A 203 -14.52 8.03 32.54
N TYR A 204 -13.45 7.73 31.81
CA TYR A 204 -12.24 7.15 32.36
C TYR A 204 -11.11 8.20 32.53
N SER A 205 -11.46 9.50 32.46
CA SER A 205 -10.58 10.65 32.69
C SER A 205 -10.94 11.44 33.95
N ASN A 206 -9.97 11.66 34.83
CA ASN A 206 -9.89 12.97 35.49
C ASN A 206 -8.96 13.81 34.61
N LEU A 207 -9.53 14.80 33.91
CA LEU A 207 -9.02 15.95 33.13
C LEU A 207 -7.57 15.99 32.52
N ASN A 208 -6.55 15.31 33.04
CA ASN A 208 -5.18 15.25 32.49
C ASN A 208 -4.92 14.05 31.54
N ASN A 209 -5.97 13.41 31.03
CA ASN A 209 -6.00 11.94 31.01
C ASN A 209 -5.99 11.21 29.66
N GLN A 210 -5.87 11.84 28.49
CA GLN A 210 -5.78 11.05 27.25
C GLN A 210 -4.54 10.13 27.30
N ASN A 211 -3.38 10.64 27.72
CA ASN A 211 -2.14 9.86 27.83
C ASN A 211 -2.15 8.85 28.98
N GLN A 212 -2.77 9.20 30.11
CA GLN A 212 -2.86 8.29 31.26
C GLN A 212 -3.88 7.18 31.04
N MET A 213 -4.96 7.46 30.31
CA MET A 213 -5.95 6.45 29.93
C MET A 213 -5.42 5.51 28.85
N LEU A 214 -4.59 6.03 27.93
CA LEU A 214 -3.79 5.19 27.02
C LEU A 214 -2.86 4.21 27.76
N GLN A 215 -2.52 4.48 29.03
CA GLN A 215 -1.68 3.62 29.87
C GLN A 215 -2.48 2.76 30.86
N SER A 216 -3.61 3.24 31.40
CA SER A 216 -4.34 2.57 32.50
C SER A 216 -5.18 1.36 32.05
N LEU A 217 -5.75 1.40 30.84
CA LEU A 217 -6.43 0.26 30.22
C LEU A 217 -5.47 -0.91 29.97
N ASP A 218 -4.17 -0.62 29.81
CA ASP A 218 -3.12 -1.61 29.48
C ASP A 218 -2.25 -2.02 30.66
N LYS A 219 -2.12 -1.20 31.72
CA LYS A 219 -1.39 -1.55 32.95
C LYS A 219 -1.85 -2.86 33.60
N LYS A 220 -3.10 -3.28 33.41
CA LYS A 220 -3.62 -4.59 33.86
C LYS A 220 -3.11 -5.79 33.03
N ILE A 221 -2.40 -5.54 31.92
CA ILE A 221 -1.93 -6.53 30.93
C ILE A 221 -0.39 -6.65 30.95
N ASP A 222 0.32 -5.77 31.67
CA ASP A 222 1.77 -5.54 31.57
C ASP A 222 2.69 -6.58 32.24
N ASN A 223 2.18 -7.47 33.11
CA ASN A 223 3.01 -8.46 33.84
C ASN A 223 3.76 -9.48 32.93
N LEU A 224 3.47 -9.52 31.63
CA LEU A 224 4.16 -10.38 30.65
C LEU A 224 5.34 -9.71 29.92
N ASN A 225 5.62 -8.41 30.18
CA ASN A 225 6.56 -7.61 29.38
C ASN A 225 8.05 -7.75 29.80
N PHE A 226 8.35 -8.14 31.04
CA PHE A 226 9.73 -8.18 31.55
C PHE A 226 10.67 -9.12 30.76
N ARG A 227 10.19 -10.31 30.38
CA ARG A 227 10.98 -11.31 29.63
C ARG A 227 11.25 -10.94 28.16
N ARG A 228 10.58 -9.90 27.63
CA ARG A 228 10.75 -9.44 26.24
C ARG A 228 11.81 -8.37 26.09
N TYR A 229 11.98 -7.54 27.13
CA TYR A 229 12.96 -6.47 27.16
C TYR A 229 14.40 -6.97 26.91
N THR A 230 14.74 -8.15 27.44
CA THR A 230 16.08 -8.75 27.33
C THR A 230 16.41 -9.36 25.97
N ARG A 231 15.46 -9.45 25.03
CA ARG A 231 15.64 -10.18 23.75
C ARG A 231 15.69 -9.29 22.51
N ASN A 232 15.76 -7.97 22.69
CA ASN A 232 15.71 -6.99 21.60
C ASN A 232 16.93 -7.08 20.65
N GLN A 233 18.12 -7.30 21.21
CA GLN A 233 19.39 -7.24 20.47
C GLN A 233 19.50 -8.31 19.36
N ASN A 234 19.21 -9.57 19.66
CA ASN A 234 19.27 -10.67 18.69
C ASN A 234 18.28 -10.49 17.52
N VAL A 235 17.16 -9.80 17.74
CA VAL A 235 16.18 -9.52 16.68
C VAL A 235 16.70 -8.45 15.74
N GLN A 236 17.35 -7.43 16.29
CA GLN A 236 18.00 -6.39 15.48
C GLN A 236 19.10 -6.98 14.60
N GLU A 237 19.92 -7.89 15.14
CA GLU A 237 20.97 -8.59 14.38
C GLU A 237 20.38 -9.43 13.23
N ASN A 238 19.33 -10.21 13.47
CA ASN A 238 18.67 -10.98 12.41
C ASN A 238 18.05 -10.11 11.31
N LEU A 239 17.43 -8.99 11.69
CA LEU A 239 16.86 -8.05 10.71
C LEU A 239 17.95 -7.36 9.89
N GLN A 240 19.08 -7.03 10.53
CA GLN A 240 20.25 -6.49 9.83
C GLN A 240 20.83 -7.51 8.85
N ALA A 241 20.95 -8.78 9.23
CA ALA A 241 21.40 -9.84 8.34
C ALA A 241 20.44 -10.05 7.16
N LEU A 242 19.13 -10.11 7.40
CA LEU A 242 18.13 -10.16 6.31
C LEU A 242 18.26 -8.96 5.37
N LYS A 243 18.44 -7.75 5.92
CA LYS A 243 18.61 -6.56 5.11
C LYS A 243 19.88 -6.65 4.26
N GLN A 244 21.02 -7.02 4.85
CA GLN A 244 22.28 -7.15 4.12
C GLN A 244 22.20 -8.19 2.99
N ASN A 245 21.47 -9.30 3.22
CA ASN A 245 21.39 -10.40 2.26
C ASN A 245 20.40 -10.16 1.12
N TYR A 246 19.32 -9.40 1.35
CA TYR A 246 18.19 -9.31 0.42
C TYR A 246 17.82 -7.88 -0.01
N PHE A 247 18.40 -6.86 0.61
CA PHE A 247 18.20 -5.46 0.22
C PHE A 247 19.35 -5.00 -0.68
N ILE A 248 19.30 -5.44 -1.94
CA ILE A 248 20.17 -4.99 -3.04
C ILE A 248 19.32 -4.04 -3.91
N ASN A 249 19.94 -3.01 -4.51
CA ASN A 249 19.30 -1.90 -5.24
C ASN A 249 17.95 -2.29 -5.90
N ASP A 250 16.89 -1.57 -5.52
CA ASP A 250 15.49 -1.68 -6.01
C ASP A 250 14.74 -2.99 -5.70
N SER A 251 15.29 -3.87 -4.87
CA SER A 251 14.66 -5.13 -4.46
C SER A 251 13.89 -5.05 -3.13
N TRP A 252 13.30 -3.90 -2.81
CA TRP A 252 12.61 -3.68 -1.51
C TRP A 252 11.45 -4.66 -1.29
N HIS A 253 10.73 -5.02 -2.35
CA HIS A 253 9.61 -5.96 -2.33
C HIS A 253 10.05 -7.37 -1.91
N LEU A 254 11.30 -7.76 -2.21
CA LEU A 254 11.88 -9.04 -1.79
C LEU A 254 12.15 -9.06 -0.31
N PHE A 255 12.79 -7.99 0.16
CA PHE A 255 13.05 -7.80 1.57
C PHE A 255 11.74 -7.84 2.37
N GLU A 256 10.70 -7.15 1.90
CA GLU A 256 9.37 -7.16 2.52
C GLU A 256 8.71 -8.55 2.55
N PHE A 257 8.79 -9.32 1.47
CA PHE A 257 8.29 -10.69 1.43
C PHE A 257 8.99 -11.59 2.46
N TYR A 258 10.32 -11.58 2.50
CA TYR A 258 11.08 -12.39 3.47
C TYR A 258 10.81 -11.94 4.90
N LEU A 259 10.68 -10.64 5.11
CA LEU A 259 10.33 -10.08 6.40
C LEU A 259 8.93 -10.53 6.86
N TYR A 260 7.93 -10.47 5.98
CA TYR A 260 6.56 -10.94 6.27
C TYR A 260 6.55 -12.40 6.73
N ASN A 261 7.32 -13.27 6.08
CA ASN A 261 7.45 -14.69 6.43
C ASN A 261 8.27 -14.95 7.70
N THR A 262 9.30 -14.13 7.97
CA THR A 262 10.20 -14.33 9.12
C THR A 262 9.62 -13.82 10.44
N LEU A 263 8.83 -12.74 10.40
CA LEU A 263 8.30 -12.09 11.60
C LEU A 263 7.41 -13.00 12.49
N PRO A 264 6.55 -13.88 11.95
CA PRO A 264 5.85 -14.88 12.74
C PRO A 264 6.78 -15.85 13.47
N LEU A 265 7.87 -16.29 12.82
CA LEU A 265 8.85 -17.21 13.39
C LEU A 265 9.56 -16.55 14.57
N ILE A 266 10.04 -15.33 14.37
CA ILE A 266 10.58 -14.46 15.43
C ILE A 266 9.59 -14.36 16.60
N THR A 267 8.32 -14.08 16.29
CA THR A 267 7.29 -13.89 17.32
C THR A 267 6.90 -15.15 18.08
N LYS A 268 6.98 -16.32 17.43
CA LYS A 268 6.82 -17.63 18.07
C LYS A 268 7.97 -17.91 19.03
N GLU A 269 9.20 -17.60 18.63
CA GLU A 269 10.40 -17.84 19.45
C GLU A 269 10.52 -16.91 20.66
N PHE A 270 10.04 -15.67 20.57
CA PHE A 270 9.86 -14.82 21.76
C PHE A 270 8.99 -15.49 22.84
N ARG A 271 8.13 -16.44 22.49
CA ARG A 271 7.28 -17.19 23.43
C ARG A 271 7.95 -18.45 23.96
N LYS A 272 8.94 -19.03 23.26
CA LYS A 272 9.57 -20.33 23.59
C LYS A 272 11.04 -20.26 24.01
N GLY A 273 11.74 -19.16 23.75
CA GLY A 273 12.90 -18.71 24.50
C GLY A 273 14.25 -19.42 24.36
N ALA A 274 14.36 -20.53 23.62
CA ALA A 274 15.60 -21.30 23.54
C ALA A 274 16.24 -21.42 22.13
N TYR A 275 15.52 -21.12 21.03
CA TYR A 275 15.97 -21.52 19.68
C TYR A 275 16.59 -20.41 18.81
N TYR A 276 16.97 -19.27 19.41
CA TYR A 276 17.30 -18.07 18.63
C TYR A 276 18.63 -18.16 17.86
N SER A 277 19.60 -18.94 18.34
CA SER A 277 20.91 -19.09 17.69
C SER A 277 20.93 -20.04 16.50
N GLN A 278 19.79 -20.71 16.19
CA GLN A 278 19.73 -21.76 15.17
C GLN A 278 18.66 -21.51 14.09
N GLN A 279 18.02 -20.34 14.07
CA GLN A 279 17.12 -20.00 12.97
C GLN A 279 17.93 -19.82 11.68
N LYS A 280 17.88 -20.85 10.83
CA LYS A 280 18.26 -20.72 9.43
C LYS A 280 17.10 -20.06 8.70
N PRO A 281 17.36 -19.16 7.73
CA PRO A 281 16.31 -18.69 6.83
C PRO A 281 15.57 -19.91 6.27
N PRO A 282 14.25 -19.82 6.04
CA PRO A 282 13.49 -20.92 5.47
C PRO A 282 14.20 -21.39 4.19
N LYS A 283 14.76 -22.60 4.24
CA LYS A 283 15.16 -23.30 3.04
C LYS A 283 13.84 -23.64 2.33
N ASP A 284 13.77 -23.42 1.03
CA ASP A 284 12.63 -23.76 0.17
C ASP A 284 11.53 -22.69 -0.03
N LEU A 285 11.77 -21.42 0.34
CA LEU A 285 10.93 -20.33 -0.19
C LEU A 285 11.32 -20.05 -1.64
N GLN A 286 10.53 -20.55 -2.58
CA GLN A 286 10.67 -20.21 -3.99
C GLN A 286 10.32 -18.73 -4.19
N PHE A 287 11.33 -17.97 -4.59
CA PHE A 287 11.17 -16.59 -4.98
C PHE A 287 10.69 -16.53 -6.43
N ILE A 288 9.65 -15.73 -6.70
CA ILE A 288 9.26 -15.40 -8.06
C ILE A 288 9.75 -14.00 -8.37
N ASN A 289 10.74 -13.92 -9.26
CA ASN A 289 11.26 -12.66 -9.78
C ASN A 289 10.24 -11.98 -10.72
N PHE A 290 9.29 -11.28 -10.12
CA PHE A 290 8.34 -10.44 -10.86
C PHE A 290 9.05 -9.33 -11.63
N GLN A 291 10.21 -8.85 -11.21
CA GLN A 291 10.91 -7.75 -11.89
C GLN A 291 11.22 -8.09 -13.35
N ASN A 292 11.63 -9.34 -13.63
CA ASN A 292 11.83 -9.81 -15.00
C ASN A 292 10.51 -9.85 -15.78
N SER A 293 9.43 -10.35 -15.16
CA SER A 293 8.09 -10.38 -15.77
C SER A 293 7.51 -8.98 -15.99
N LEU A 294 7.93 -7.95 -15.26
CA LEU A 294 7.48 -6.57 -15.45
C LEU A 294 8.24 -5.87 -16.57
N MET A 295 9.55 -6.07 -16.69
CA MET A 295 10.40 -5.34 -17.65
C MET A 295 10.52 -6.03 -19.03
N PHE A 296 10.25 -7.33 -19.12
CA PHE A 296 10.35 -8.06 -20.39
C PHE A 296 9.24 -7.67 -21.37
N TYR A 297 9.56 -7.53 -22.65
CA TYR A 297 8.59 -7.28 -23.71
C TYR A 297 8.80 -8.25 -24.87
N ASP A 298 7.72 -8.61 -25.55
CA ASP A 298 7.77 -9.47 -26.72
C ASP A 298 8.01 -8.63 -27.98
N LYS A 299 9.28 -8.52 -28.38
CA LYS A 299 9.68 -7.79 -29.59
C LYS A 299 9.02 -8.35 -30.85
N LYS A 300 8.77 -9.66 -30.90
CA LYS A 300 8.14 -10.28 -32.07
C LYS A 300 6.69 -9.85 -32.17
N LEU A 301 5.95 -9.90 -31.05
CA LEU A 301 4.58 -9.40 -30.98
C LEU A 301 4.48 -7.94 -31.42
N ILE A 302 5.36 -7.06 -30.90
CA ILE A 302 5.39 -5.65 -31.29
C ILE A 302 5.58 -5.48 -32.80
N ASN A 303 6.57 -6.17 -33.37
CA ASN A 303 6.85 -6.10 -34.80
C ASN A 303 5.66 -6.60 -35.64
N ASP A 304 5.05 -7.72 -35.24
CA ASP A 304 3.90 -8.31 -35.94
C ASP A 304 2.70 -7.34 -35.95
N VAL A 305 2.46 -6.64 -34.84
CA VAL A 305 1.37 -5.65 -34.73
C VAL A 305 1.68 -4.38 -35.54
N ILE A 306 2.91 -3.86 -35.48
CA ILE A 306 3.34 -2.69 -36.29
C ILE A 306 3.16 -2.98 -37.78
N ASN A 307 3.66 -4.13 -38.25
CA ASN A 307 3.58 -4.49 -39.66
C ASN A 307 2.13 -4.60 -40.12
N LYS A 308 1.27 -5.22 -39.30
CA LYS A 308 -0.16 -5.36 -39.61
C LYS A 308 -0.86 -4.01 -39.73
N GLU A 309 -0.59 -3.07 -38.84
CA GLU A 309 -1.22 -1.75 -38.88
C GLU A 309 -0.71 -0.91 -40.06
N ILE A 310 0.59 -0.96 -40.36
CA ILE A 310 1.15 -0.31 -41.55
C ILE A 310 0.58 -0.91 -42.84
N GLU A 311 0.45 -2.24 -42.92
CA GLU A 311 -0.23 -2.90 -44.05
C GLU A 311 -1.67 -2.43 -44.22
N ASN A 312 -2.39 -2.18 -43.11
CA ASN A 312 -3.75 -1.68 -43.16
C ASN A 312 -3.81 -0.23 -43.68
N VAL A 313 -2.93 0.64 -43.19
CA VAL A 313 -2.84 2.02 -43.68
C VAL A 313 -2.45 2.07 -45.16
N ASN A 314 -1.51 1.21 -45.58
CA ASN A 314 -1.04 1.13 -46.97
C ASN A 314 -2.09 0.66 -47.98
N LYS A 315 -3.18 0.03 -47.53
CA LYS A 315 -4.35 -0.25 -48.38
C LYS A 315 -5.07 1.03 -48.82
N GLN A 316 -4.97 2.11 -48.03
CA GLN A 316 -5.66 3.37 -48.25
C GLN A 316 -4.71 4.46 -48.76
N PHE A 317 -3.50 4.54 -48.21
CA PHE A 317 -2.52 5.58 -48.50
C PHE A 317 -1.19 4.95 -48.89
N LYS A 318 -0.64 5.29 -50.06
CA LYS A 318 0.63 4.71 -50.52
C LYS A 318 1.84 5.50 -50.00
N PHE A 319 2.07 5.41 -48.70
CA PHE A 319 3.19 6.07 -48.02
C PHE A 319 4.44 5.19 -47.96
N GLU A 320 5.62 5.81 -48.01
CA GLU A 320 6.89 5.17 -47.68
C GLU A 320 7.16 5.35 -46.17
N TRP A 321 7.26 4.24 -45.45
CA TRP A 321 7.43 4.24 -44.00
C TRP A 321 8.88 3.91 -43.63
N ASP A 322 9.50 4.74 -42.79
CA ASP A 322 10.76 4.38 -42.13
C ASP A 322 10.47 3.45 -40.94
N LEU A 323 10.30 2.15 -41.25
CA LEU A 323 9.98 1.12 -40.28
C LEU A 323 10.99 1.05 -39.12
N HIS A 324 12.26 1.35 -39.37
CA HIS A 324 13.26 1.26 -38.32
C HIS A 324 13.05 2.34 -37.27
N THR A 325 12.87 3.59 -37.70
CA THR A 325 12.64 4.72 -36.80
C THR A 325 11.33 4.55 -36.02
N ILE A 326 10.25 4.20 -36.73
CA ILE A 326 8.93 3.95 -36.13
C ILE A 326 9.00 2.86 -35.07
N GLN A 327 9.63 1.71 -35.38
CA GLN A 327 9.77 0.63 -34.41
C GLN A 327 10.54 1.06 -33.16
N LYS A 328 11.60 1.84 -33.32
CA LYS A 328 12.40 2.30 -32.18
C LYS A 328 11.60 3.23 -31.28
N GLU A 329 10.93 4.23 -31.85
CA GLU A 329 10.14 5.21 -31.09
C GLU A 329 8.95 4.53 -30.38
N ILE A 330 8.21 3.66 -31.09
CA ILE A 330 7.11 2.90 -30.50
C ILE A 330 7.60 2.00 -29.35
N ILE A 331 8.73 1.29 -29.51
CA ILE A 331 9.29 0.45 -28.44
C ILE A 331 9.65 1.29 -27.21
N GLU A 332 10.28 2.45 -27.40
CA GLU A 332 10.62 3.36 -26.30
C GLU A 332 9.36 3.83 -25.55
N ILE A 333 8.29 4.19 -26.26
CA ILE A 333 7.01 4.59 -25.66
C ILE A 333 6.36 3.42 -24.91
N ILE A 334 6.33 2.22 -25.50
CA ILE A 334 5.78 1.01 -24.85
C ILE A 334 6.54 0.70 -23.57
N LEU A 335 7.88 0.74 -23.59
CA LEU A 335 8.73 0.51 -22.42
C LEU A 335 8.50 1.54 -21.32
N LEU A 336 8.31 2.81 -21.70
CA LEU A 336 7.89 3.85 -20.76
C LEU A 336 6.54 3.51 -20.16
N LYS A 337 5.53 3.17 -20.97
CA LYS A 337 4.22 2.77 -20.47
C LYS A 337 4.33 1.57 -19.53
N PHE A 338 5.14 0.55 -19.81
CA PHE A 338 5.29 -0.60 -18.90
C PHE A 338 5.80 -0.28 -17.48
N GLN A 339 6.38 0.89 -17.24
CA GLN A 339 6.81 1.29 -15.89
C GLN A 339 5.66 1.31 -14.87
N PHE A 340 4.40 1.57 -15.26
CA PHE A 340 3.29 1.52 -14.30
C PHE A 340 3.05 0.12 -13.74
N LEU A 341 3.50 -0.95 -14.41
CA LEU A 341 3.33 -2.33 -13.95
C LEU A 341 4.03 -2.57 -12.60
N GLN A 342 4.93 -1.67 -12.18
CA GLN A 342 5.44 -1.60 -10.80
C GLN A 342 4.30 -1.53 -9.75
N TYR A 343 3.09 -1.13 -10.13
CA TYR A 343 1.87 -1.26 -9.31
C TYR A 343 1.69 -2.66 -8.71
N PHE A 344 1.98 -3.72 -9.48
CA PHE A 344 1.84 -5.11 -8.99
C PHE A 344 2.83 -5.45 -7.87
N LEU A 345 3.89 -4.65 -7.70
CA LEU A 345 4.83 -4.81 -6.59
C LEU A 345 4.26 -4.33 -5.25
N ASN A 346 3.19 -3.52 -5.25
CA ASN A 346 2.59 -2.96 -4.03
C ASN A 346 2.12 -4.03 -3.02
N ASP A 347 1.71 -5.20 -3.53
CA ASP A 347 1.03 -6.25 -2.76
C ASP A 347 1.81 -7.59 -2.71
N ILE A 348 3.09 -7.61 -3.13
CA ILE A 348 3.92 -8.84 -3.18
C ILE A 348 4.00 -9.62 -1.86
N GLN A 349 3.75 -8.96 -0.72
CA GLN A 349 3.75 -9.62 0.60
C GLN A 349 2.59 -10.61 0.80
N GLN A 350 1.54 -10.59 -0.04
CA GLN A 350 0.29 -11.32 0.19
C GLN A 350 0.02 -12.46 -0.80
N MET A 351 0.93 -12.76 -1.72
CA MET A 351 0.65 -13.70 -2.81
C MET A 351 0.89 -15.15 -2.39
N ASP A 352 -0.15 -15.99 -2.47
CA ASP A 352 0.01 -17.44 -2.53
C ASP A 352 0.65 -17.82 -3.88
N ILE A 353 1.35 -18.95 -3.96
CA ILE A 353 1.93 -19.47 -5.21
C ILE A 353 0.87 -19.58 -6.32
N ASN A 354 -0.36 -19.95 -5.96
CA ASN A 354 -1.47 -20.05 -6.92
C ASN A 354 -1.95 -18.67 -7.42
N ASP A 355 -1.86 -17.62 -6.60
CA ASP A 355 -2.22 -16.26 -7.01
C ASP A 355 -1.20 -15.67 -7.99
N ILE A 356 0.04 -16.17 -7.96
CA ILE A 356 1.14 -15.65 -8.77
C ILE A 356 0.94 -15.95 -10.26
N GLU A 357 0.49 -17.15 -10.63
CA GLU A 357 0.21 -17.46 -12.04
C GLU A 357 -0.93 -16.61 -12.60
N GLN A 358 -1.96 -16.36 -11.79
CA GLN A 358 -3.07 -15.49 -12.19
C GLN A 358 -2.60 -14.05 -12.42
N ILE A 359 -1.74 -13.53 -11.56
CA ILE A 359 -1.19 -12.18 -11.69
C ILE A 359 -0.26 -12.08 -12.90
N LYS A 360 0.58 -13.08 -13.17
CA LYS A 360 1.41 -13.12 -14.40
C LYS A 360 0.54 -13.06 -15.65
N ASN A 361 -0.51 -13.88 -15.72
CA ASN A 361 -1.44 -13.86 -16.85
C ASN A 361 -2.13 -12.50 -16.99
N GLN A 362 -2.46 -11.82 -15.89
CA GLN A 362 -3.01 -10.46 -15.93
C GLN A 362 -1.99 -9.44 -16.43
N ILE A 363 -0.74 -9.51 -15.98
CA ILE A 363 0.34 -8.64 -16.46
C ILE A 363 0.54 -8.81 -17.96
N ASP A 364 0.58 -10.04 -18.46
CA ASP A 364 0.79 -10.33 -19.88
C ASP A 364 -0.36 -9.80 -20.75
N LEU A 365 -1.61 -9.99 -20.31
CA LEU A 365 -2.79 -9.41 -20.98
C LEU A 365 -2.74 -7.88 -21.02
N ILE A 366 -2.36 -7.24 -19.91
CA ILE A 366 -2.25 -5.78 -19.85
C ILE A 366 -1.14 -5.29 -20.80
N LYS A 367 0.00 -5.98 -20.84
CA LYS A 367 1.10 -5.67 -21.75
C LYS A 367 0.66 -5.77 -23.20
N GLU A 368 -0.05 -6.83 -23.55
CA GLU A 368 -0.58 -7.03 -24.90
C GLU A 368 -1.54 -5.89 -25.29
N ASN A 369 -2.47 -5.53 -24.41
CA ASN A 369 -3.41 -4.44 -24.66
C ASN A 369 -2.69 -3.09 -24.87
N ILE A 370 -1.77 -2.74 -23.96
CA ILE A 370 -1.02 -1.49 -24.04
C ILE A 370 -0.14 -1.44 -25.29
N THR A 371 0.42 -2.57 -25.68
CA THR A 371 1.20 -2.70 -26.90
C THR A 371 0.34 -2.37 -28.11
N LYS A 372 -0.83 -3.01 -28.24
CA LYS A 372 -1.75 -2.78 -29.36
C LYS A 372 -2.24 -1.33 -29.41
N GLU A 373 -2.78 -0.82 -28.30
CA GLU A 373 -3.31 0.54 -28.21
C GLU A 373 -2.23 1.59 -28.53
N THR A 374 -1.00 1.39 -28.06
CA THR A 374 0.09 2.33 -28.33
C THR A 374 0.52 2.27 -29.80
N ILE A 375 0.63 1.08 -30.38
CA ILE A 375 1.00 0.95 -31.79
C ILE A 375 -0.05 1.60 -32.70
N GLU A 376 -1.33 1.32 -32.45
CA GLU A 376 -2.44 1.91 -33.20
C GLU A 376 -2.41 3.44 -33.11
N GLN A 377 -2.25 3.99 -31.90
CA GLN A 377 -2.18 5.44 -31.68
C GLN A 377 -0.98 6.09 -32.36
N GLU A 378 0.22 5.54 -32.21
CA GLU A 378 1.42 6.15 -32.78
C GLU A 378 1.44 6.06 -34.30
N ILE A 379 1.01 4.94 -34.89
CA ILE A 379 0.90 4.83 -36.36
C ILE A 379 -0.12 5.84 -36.90
N GLN A 380 -1.23 6.07 -36.19
CA GLN A 380 -2.18 7.12 -36.56
C GLN A 380 -1.54 8.51 -36.48
N ASN A 381 -0.78 8.82 -35.43
CA ASN A 381 -0.07 10.09 -35.30
C ASN A 381 0.93 10.30 -36.46
N TYR A 382 1.68 9.26 -36.83
CA TYR A 382 2.58 9.32 -37.99
C TYR A 382 1.81 9.54 -39.29
N LEU A 383 0.69 8.84 -39.51
CA LEU A 383 -0.15 9.03 -40.68
C LEU A 383 -0.63 10.49 -40.78
N GLU A 384 -1.14 11.05 -39.69
CA GLU A 384 -1.61 12.44 -39.63
C GLU A 384 -0.46 13.41 -39.95
N LEU A 385 0.73 13.17 -39.40
CA LEU A 385 1.91 13.99 -39.68
C LEU A 385 2.37 13.90 -41.14
N MET A 386 2.34 12.71 -41.74
CA MET A 386 2.65 12.52 -43.16
C MET A 386 1.64 13.23 -44.07
N ILE A 387 0.35 13.17 -43.72
CA ILE A 387 -0.70 13.91 -44.44
C ILE A 387 -0.46 15.42 -44.35
N LEU A 388 -0.12 15.94 -43.15
CA LEU A 388 0.18 17.37 -42.97
C LEU A 388 1.41 17.80 -43.78
N GLN A 389 2.47 16.98 -43.79
CA GLN A 389 3.66 17.24 -44.61
C GLN A 389 3.32 17.28 -46.11
N MET A 390 2.51 16.34 -46.60
CA MET A 390 2.03 16.38 -47.99
C MET A 390 1.23 17.65 -48.31
N ILE A 391 0.38 18.11 -47.39
CA ILE A 391 -0.40 19.33 -47.59
C ILE A 391 0.53 20.54 -47.66
N ASP A 392 1.53 20.62 -46.77
CA ASP A 392 2.52 21.71 -46.75
C ASP A 392 3.37 21.73 -48.03
N GLU A 393 3.72 20.56 -48.59
CA GLU A 393 4.43 20.46 -49.88
C GLU A 393 3.57 20.88 -51.09
N LEU A 394 2.23 20.87 -50.96
CA LEU A 394 1.29 21.22 -52.03
C LEU A 394 0.89 22.70 -52.02
N ILE A 395 1.14 23.43 -50.93
CA ILE A 395 0.88 24.87 -50.76
C ILE A 395 2.12 25.66 -51.18
#